data_AF-A0A9P5V0W8-F1
#
_entry.id   AF-A0A9P5V0W8-F1
#
_cell.length_a   1.000
_cell.length_b   1.000
_cell.length_c   1.000
_cell.angle_alpha   90.00
_cell.angle_beta   90.00
_cell.angle_gamma   90.00
#
_symmetry.space_group_name_H-M   'P 1'
#
loop_
_entity.id
_entity.type
_entity.pdbx_description
1 polymer ?
#
loop_
_entity_poly.entity_id
_entity_poly.type
_entity_poly.pdbx_seq_one_letter_code
_entity_poly.pdbx_strand_id
1 'polypeptide(L)'
;MRRARARGGEDDDGQLEQAHQVDVIDTWGIMMAQVNAGHRTLSDFLKDGVHLAAEGNNIIFEEIMKVVRNKYPDWDPVKMRMHGPWWRDLDLEHPETDLLICANKP
;
A
#
# COMPACT_ATOMS: atom_id res chain seq x y z
N MET A 1 -5.89 1.44 -16.25
CA MET A 1 -5.85 2.26 -15.01
C MET A 1 -6.57 3.58 -15.26
N ARG A 2 -7.56 3.92 -14.44
CA ARG A 2 -8.25 5.22 -14.50
C ARG A 2 -7.62 6.13 -13.44
N ARG A 3 -7.20 7.35 -13.81
CA ARG A 3 -6.84 8.38 -12.83
C ARG A 3 -8.15 8.93 -12.26
N ALA A 4 -8.37 8.80 -10.96
CA ALA A 4 -9.44 9.52 -10.28
C ALA A 4 -8.84 10.83 -9.72
N ARG A 5 -9.48 11.96 -10.03
CA ARG A 5 -9.16 13.23 -9.39
C ARG A 5 -10.09 13.36 -8.20
N ALA A 6 -9.56 13.29 -6.98
CA ALA A 6 -10.33 13.69 -5.81
C ALA A 6 -10.70 15.17 -6.00
N ARG A 7 -11.98 15.54 -5.85
CA ARG A 7 -12.38 16.95 -5.85
C ARG A 7 -11.70 17.60 -4.65
N GLY A 8 -10.97 18.69 -4.88
CA GLY A 8 -10.47 19.52 -3.77
C GLY A 8 -11.66 20.06 -2.99
N GLY A 9 -11.59 19.95 -1.66
CA GLY A 9 -12.50 20.66 -0.77
C GLY A 9 -12.17 22.15 -0.77
N GLU A 10 -13.07 22.94 -0.21
CA GLU A 10 -12.78 24.31 0.20
C GLU A 10 -12.53 24.22 1.71
N ASP A 11 -11.37 24.68 2.17
CA ASP A 11 -11.04 24.65 3.59
C ASP A 11 -11.88 25.67 4.37
N ASP A 12 -11.81 25.62 5.71
CA ASP A 12 -12.59 26.49 6.60
C ASP A 12 -12.28 28.00 6.40
N ASP A 13 -11.18 28.32 5.70
CA ASP A 13 -10.73 29.67 5.36
C ASP A 13 -11.10 30.10 3.93
N GLY A 14 -11.85 29.28 3.18
CA GLY A 14 -12.30 29.59 1.82
C GLY A 14 -11.22 29.40 0.74
N GLN A 15 -10.12 28.70 1.06
CA GLN A 15 -9.10 28.36 0.07
C GLN A 15 -9.47 27.04 -0.61
N LEU A 16 -9.41 27.07 -1.95
CA LEU A 16 -9.59 25.87 -2.75
C LEU A 16 -8.39 24.95 -2.55
N GLU A 17 -8.59 23.81 -1.91
CA GLU A 17 -7.56 22.79 -1.79
C GLU A 17 -7.14 22.32 -3.18
N GLN A 18 -5.83 22.25 -3.42
CA GLN A 18 -5.33 21.70 -4.67
C GLN A 18 -5.77 20.23 -4.77
N ALA A 19 -6.52 19.92 -5.83
CA ALA A 19 -6.94 18.55 -6.10
C ALA A 19 -5.71 17.63 -6.16
N HIS A 20 -5.53 16.79 -5.13
CA HIS A 20 -4.46 15.81 -5.10
C HIS A 20 -4.70 14.72 -6.14
N GLN A 21 -3.70 14.47 -6.98
CA GLN A 21 -3.72 13.36 -7.91
C GLN A 21 -3.27 12.10 -7.18
N VAL A 22 -4.21 11.22 -6.87
CA VAL A 22 -3.96 9.95 -6.16
C VAL A 22 -4.25 8.79 -7.10
N ASP A 23 -3.42 7.76 -7.04
CA ASP A 23 -3.65 6.51 -7.76
C ASP A 23 -4.71 5.66 -7.07
N VAL A 24 -5.69 5.20 -7.83
CA VAL A 24 -6.83 4.41 -7.32
C VAL A 24 -6.88 3.06 -8.04
N ILE A 25 -7.12 2.01 -7.26
CA ILE A 25 -7.27 0.63 -7.72
C ILE A 25 -8.72 0.21 -7.50
N ASP A 26 -9.40 -0.19 -8.57
CA ASP A 26 -10.75 -0.76 -8.51
C ASP A 26 -10.68 -2.26 -8.21
N THR A 27 -10.50 -2.58 -6.94
CA THR A 27 -10.35 -3.97 -6.46
C THR A 27 -11.64 -4.78 -6.66
N TRP A 28 -12.81 -4.14 -6.53
CA TRP A 28 -14.09 -4.77 -6.76
C TRP A 28 -14.28 -5.21 -8.22
N GLY A 29 -13.99 -4.31 -9.17
CA GLY A 29 -14.06 -4.62 -10.60
C GLY A 29 -13.15 -5.78 -10.99
N ILE A 30 -11.95 -5.85 -10.40
CA ILE A 30 -10.99 -6.95 -10.63
C ILE A 30 -11.53 -8.28 -10.10
N MET A 31 -12.06 -8.32 -8.88
CA MET A 31 -12.66 -9.53 -8.31
C MET A 31 -13.88 -9.98 -9.13
N MET A 32 -14.79 -9.06 -9.45
CA MET A 32 -15.99 -9.37 -10.20
C MET A 32 -15.72 -9.81 -11.63
N ALA A 33 -14.63 -9.35 -12.26
CA ALA A 33 -14.22 -9.88 -13.56
C ALA A 33 -13.94 -11.39 -13.50
N GLN A 34 -13.31 -11.89 -12.43
CA GLN A 34 -13.05 -13.32 -12.24
C GLN A 34 -14.33 -14.10 -11.92
N VAL A 35 -15.22 -13.52 -11.10
CA VAL A 35 -16.52 -14.14 -10.79
C VAL A 35 -17.39 -14.25 -12.04
N ASN A 36 -17.49 -13.17 -12.82
CA ASN A 36 -18.30 -13.14 -14.04
C ASN A 36 -17.74 -14.06 -15.13
N ALA A 37 -16.42 -14.29 -15.15
CA ALA A 37 -15.78 -15.27 -16.02
C ALA A 37 -15.95 -16.74 -15.54
N GLY A 38 -16.54 -16.96 -14.36
CA GLY A 38 -16.73 -18.29 -13.79
C GLY A 38 -15.46 -18.95 -13.26
N HIS A 39 -14.35 -18.22 -13.15
CA HIS A 39 -13.08 -18.74 -12.64
C HIS A 39 -13.06 -18.87 -11.11
N ARG A 40 -13.85 -18.04 -10.42
CA ARG A 40 -13.95 -17.93 -8.96
C ARG A 40 -15.37 -17.61 -8.56
N THR A 41 -15.65 -17.72 -7.27
CA THR A 41 -16.90 -17.29 -6.63
C THR A 41 -16.62 -16.14 -5.67
N LEU A 42 -17.66 -15.42 -5.25
CA LEU A 42 -17.49 -14.32 -4.29
C LEU A 42 -16.95 -14.82 -2.94
N SER A 43 -17.31 -16.04 -2.53
CA SER A 43 -16.80 -16.70 -1.31
C SER A 43 -15.32 -17.04 -1.36
N ASP A 44 -14.70 -17.10 -2.55
CA ASP A 44 -13.24 -17.25 -2.65
C ASP A 44 -12.55 -15.95 -2.22
N PHE A 45 -13.17 -14.79 -2.47
CA PHE A 45 -12.60 -13.48 -2.18
C PHE A 45 -13.02 -12.91 -0.83
N LEU A 46 -14.22 -13.25 -0.32
CA LEU A 46 -14.80 -12.71 0.91
C LEU A 46 -15.08 -13.82 1.92
N LYS A 47 -14.63 -13.64 3.16
CA LYS A 47 -14.77 -14.61 4.26
C LYS A 47 -16.20 -14.70 4.79
N ASP A 48 -16.84 -13.55 4.97
CA ASP A 48 -18.18 -13.41 5.57
C ASP A 48 -19.10 -12.50 4.74
N GLY A 49 -18.76 -12.31 3.47
CA GLY A 49 -19.46 -11.41 2.55
C GLY A 49 -19.00 -9.95 2.62
N VAL A 50 -18.09 -9.58 3.54
CA VAL A 50 -17.49 -8.24 3.61
C VAL A 50 -15.97 -8.29 3.78
N HIS A 51 -15.47 -9.03 4.77
CA HIS A 51 -14.04 -9.12 5.02
C HIS A 51 -13.35 -9.95 3.95
N LEU A 52 -12.19 -9.50 3.49
CA LEU A 52 -11.41 -10.23 2.51
C LEU A 52 -10.94 -11.57 3.07
N ALA A 53 -11.18 -12.63 2.29
CA ALA A 53 -10.50 -13.90 2.46
C ALA A 53 -9.04 -13.81 1.98
N ALA A 54 -8.31 -14.92 2.02
CA ALA A 54 -6.91 -14.96 1.60
C ALA A 54 -6.74 -14.48 0.15
N GLU A 55 -7.58 -14.93 -0.77
CA GLU A 55 -7.50 -14.54 -2.18
C GLU A 55 -7.84 -13.07 -2.40
N GLY A 56 -8.84 -12.54 -1.68
CA GLY A 56 -9.20 -11.12 -1.74
C GLY A 56 -8.04 -10.22 -1.31
N ASN A 57 -7.35 -10.57 -0.21
CA ASN A 57 -6.14 -9.86 0.23
C ASN A 57 -5.01 -9.97 -0.80
N ASN A 58 -4.83 -11.15 -1.43
CA ASN A 58 -3.80 -11.36 -2.44
C ASN A 58 -4.00 -10.45 -3.67
N ILE A 59 -5.24 -10.29 -4.15
CA ILE A 59 -5.54 -9.34 -5.25
C ILE A 59 -5.14 -7.92 -4.88
N ILE A 60 -5.53 -7.46 -3.69
CA ILE A 60 -5.21 -6.09 -3.25
C ILE A 60 -3.70 -5.90 -3.15
N PHE A 61 -2.99 -6.85 -2.54
CA PHE A 61 -1.53 -6.82 -2.43
C PHE A 61 -0.87 -6.70 -3.81
N GLU A 62 -1.20 -7.59 -4.74
CA GLU A 62 -0.57 -7.61 -6.06
C GLU A 62 -0.83 -6.32 -6.85
N GLU A 63 -2.05 -5.78 -6.79
CA GLU A 63 -2.38 -4.54 -7.49
C GLU A 63 -1.71 -3.30 -6.87
N ILE A 64 -1.65 -3.22 -5.53
CA ILE A 64 -0.90 -2.16 -4.85
C ILE A 64 0.58 -2.26 -5.22
N MET A 65 1.16 -3.46 -5.16
CA MET A 65 2.55 -3.67 -5.49
C MET A 65 2.86 -3.39 -6.97
N LYS A 66 1.91 -3.57 -7.90
CA LYS A 66 2.06 -3.10 -9.29
C LYS A 66 2.12 -1.58 -9.37
N VAL A 67 1.30 -0.85 -8.62
CA VAL A 67 1.35 0.62 -8.57
C VAL A 67 2.68 1.08 -7.99
N VAL A 68 3.08 0.56 -6.83
CA VAL A 68 4.34 0.88 -6.15
C VAL A 68 5.51 0.65 -7.09
N ARG A 69 5.66 -0.57 -7.64
CA ARG A 69 6.82 -0.91 -8.49
C ARG A 69 6.90 -0.08 -9.77
N ASN A 70 5.78 0.32 -10.35
CA ASN A 70 5.77 1.05 -11.62
C ASN A 70 5.86 2.57 -11.47
N LYS A 71 5.32 3.14 -10.39
CA LYS A 71 5.19 4.60 -10.22
C LYS A 71 5.95 5.17 -9.03
N TYR A 72 6.18 4.34 -8.01
CA TYR A 72 6.87 4.71 -6.78
C TYR A 72 8.00 3.71 -6.51
N PRO A 73 8.95 3.50 -7.46
CA PRO A 73 9.94 2.43 -7.35
C PRO A 73 10.84 2.56 -6.12
N ASP A 74 11.07 3.76 -5.60
CA ASP A 74 11.86 3.98 -4.38
C ASP A 74 11.17 3.42 -3.12
N TRP A 75 9.86 3.15 -3.22
CA TRP A 75 9.03 2.59 -2.16
C TRP A 75 8.79 1.09 -2.36
N ASP A 76 9.42 0.48 -3.37
CA ASP A 76 9.44 -0.98 -3.51
C ASP A 76 10.17 -1.58 -2.30
N PRO A 77 9.53 -2.44 -1.49
CA PRO A 77 10.13 -3.02 -0.29
C PRO A 77 11.45 -3.75 -0.56
N VAL A 78 11.68 -4.24 -1.78
CA VAL A 78 12.94 -4.90 -2.18
C VAL A 78 14.07 -3.88 -2.37
N LYS A 79 13.75 -2.63 -2.69
CA LYS A 79 14.70 -1.54 -2.93
C LYS A 79 14.87 -0.64 -1.71
N MET A 80 13.86 -0.59 -0.83
CA MET A 80 13.91 0.21 0.39
C MET A 80 15.05 -0.25 1.29
N ARG A 81 15.81 0.72 1.81
CA ARG A 81 16.86 0.46 2.80
C ARG A 81 16.21 0.15 4.14
N MET A 82 16.65 -0.93 4.80
CA MET A 82 16.33 -1.17 6.20
C MET A 82 16.80 0.00 7.07
N HIS A 83 15.91 0.54 7.90
CA HIS A 83 16.25 1.68 8.77
C HIS A 83 17.29 1.33 9.83
N GLY A 84 17.26 0.10 10.34
CA GLY A 84 18.22 -0.44 11.28
C GLY A 84 19.18 -1.45 10.65
N PRO A 85 20.29 -1.77 11.34
CA PRO A 85 21.16 -2.87 10.98
C PRO A 85 20.44 -4.22 11.13
N TRP A 86 21.03 -5.26 10.55
CA TRP A 86 20.60 -6.63 10.83
C TRP A 86 20.97 -7.01 12.27
N TRP A 87 20.15 -7.82 12.94
CA TRP A 87 20.34 -8.14 14.37
C TRP A 87 21.72 -8.74 14.70
N ARG A 88 22.36 -9.40 13.73
CA ARG A 88 23.70 -10.00 13.88
C ARG A 88 24.83 -8.96 13.84
N ASP A 89 24.55 -7.80 13.25
CA ASP A 89 25.52 -6.73 13.02
C ASP A 89 25.36 -5.61 14.04
N LEU A 90 24.63 -5.87 15.14
CA LEU A 90 24.48 -4.93 16.25
C LEU A 90 25.81 -4.74 17.00
N ASP A 91 26.17 -3.49 17.27
CA ASP A 91 27.19 -3.16 18.24
C ASP A 91 26.65 -3.44 19.65
N LEU A 92 27.07 -4.58 20.21
CA LEU A 92 26.66 -4.99 21.55
C LEU A 92 27.40 -4.22 22.66
N GLU A 93 28.48 -3.51 22.34
CA GLU A 93 29.19 -2.65 23.28
C GLU A 93 28.52 -1.27 23.39
N HIS A 94 27.93 -0.78 22.29
CA HIS A 94 27.22 0.49 22.22
C HIS A 94 25.81 0.34 21.61
N PRO A 95 24.91 -0.45 22.22
CA PRO A 95 23.62 -0.78 21.63
C PRO A 95 22.72 0.43 21.36
N GLU A 96 22.94 1.56 22.03
CA GLU A 96 22.25 2.83 21.79
C GLU A 96 22.47 3.39 20.38
N THR A 97 23.59 3.09 19.71
CA THR A 97 23.83 3.56 18.34
C THR A 97 22.95 2.86 17.32
N ASP A 98 22.57 1.62 17.60
CA ASP A 98 21.86 0.75 16.66
C ASP A 98 20.39 0.53 17.03
N LEU A 99 20.02 0.61 18.31
CA LEU A 99 18.65 0.40 18.80
C LEU A 99 17.82 1.68 18.77
N LEU A 100 18.43 2.86 18.66
CA LEU A 100 17.74 4.14 18.52
C LEU A 100 17.37 4.43 17.06
N ILE A 101 16.73 3.47 16.38
CA ILE A 101 16.29 3.59 14.97
C ILE A 101 15.30 4.76 14.77
N CYS A 102 14.64 5.20 15.85
CA CYS A 102 13.69 6.33 15.83
C CYS A 102 14.27 7.64 16.40
N ALA A 103 15.49 7.66 16.94
CA ALA A 103 16.08 8.88 17.49
C ALA A 103 17.25 9.32 16.60
N ASN A 104 16.95 10.23 15.68
CA ASN A 104 17.90 11.02 14.90
C ASN A 104 18.75 10.26 13.88
N LYS A 105 18.31 10.32 12.62
CA LYS A 105 19.22 10.72 11.54
C LYS A 105 18.70 12.07 10.99
N PRO A 106 19.59 13.01 10.65
CA PRO A 106 19.25 14.40 10.30
C PRO A 106 18.24 14.51 9.15
#